data_AF-A0AB34AP70-F1
#
_entry.id   AF-A0AB34AP70-F1
#
_cell.length_a   1.000
_cell.length_b   1.000
_cell.length_c   1.000
_cell.angle_alpha   90.00
_cell.angle_beta   90.00
_cell.angle_gamma   90.00
#
_symmetry.space_group_name_H-M   'P 1'
#
loop_
_entity.id
_entity.type
_entity.pdbx_description
1 polymer ?
#
loop_
_entity_poly.entity_id
_entity_poly.type
_entity_poly.pdbx_seq_one_letter_code
_entity_poly.pdbx_strand_id
1 'polypeptide(L)'
;MSTLIFLLIIAVIIIIYLLVKQRFAKDFKDQKHKRYREKRVIDFIHSAYKIENIEAIHRKNDHLELIYHRKTLDVKNEQVIFVDEANQEDVETNFTLKEEDEREDLFDKILENTYFYMTKERFDQLMIQSKA
;
A
#
# COMPACT_ATOMS: atom_id res chain seq x y z
N MET A 1 1.12 -32.61 51.28
CA MET A 1 2.28 -31.88 50.70
C MET A 1 2.44 -32.16 49.21
N SER A 2 2.63 -33.42 48.77
CA SER A 2 2.81 -33.76 47.35
C SER A 2 1.64 -33.36 46.43
N THR A 3 0.38 -33.58 46.85
CA THR A 3 -0.82 -33.20 46.08
C THR A 3 -1.04 -31.69 45.96
N LEU A 4 -0.69 -30.92 46.99
CA LEU A 4 -0.74 -29.46 46.97
C LEU A 4 0.31 -28.88 46.02
N ILE A 5 1.52 -29.43 46.03
CA ILE A 5 2.60 -29.04 45.11
C ILE A 5 2.20 -29.38 43.66
N PHE A 6 1.59 -30.54 43.43
CA PHE A 6 1.10 -30.94 42.11
C PHE A 6 0.02 -29.98 41.57
N LEU A 7 -0.95 -29.61 42.39
CA LEU A 7 -1.97 -28.61 42.02
C LEU A 7 -1.37 -27.23 41.74
N LEU A 8 -0.35 -26.84 42.51
CA LEU A 8 0.35 -25.57 42.32
C LEU A 8 1.11 -25.54 40.98
N ILE A 9 1.76 -26.65 40.61
CA ILE A 9 2.43 -26.80 39.30
C ILE A 9 1.41 -26.69 38.16
N ILE A 10 0.25 -27.36 38.27
CA ILE A 10 -0.82 -27.26 37.26
C ILE A 10 -1.32 -25.81 37.14
N ALA A 11 -1.54 -25.13 38.27
CA ALA A 11 -1.96 -23.74 38.26
C ALA A 11 -0.95 -22.83 37.54
N VAL A 12 0.35 -23.02 37.79
CA VAL A 12 1.42 -22.28 37.11
C VAL A 12 1.42 -22.55 35.60
N ILE A 13 1.26 -23.82 35.18
CA ILE A 13 1.16 -24.17 33.76
C ILE A 13 -0.03 -23.48 33.09
N ILE A 14 -1.19 -23.46 33.75
CA ILE A 14 -2.40 -22.79 33.25
C ILE A 14 -2.17 -21.29 33.11
N ILE A 15 -1.53 -20.64 34.10
CA ILE A 15 -1.22 -19.21 34.05
C ILE A 15 -0.28 -18.90 32.88
N ILE A 16 0.80 -19.69 32.70
CA ILE A 16 1.72 -19.53 31.57
C ILE A 16 0.98 -19.69 30.24
N TYR A 17 0.13 -20.72 30.12
CA TYR A 17 -0.68 -20.95 28.92
C TYR A 17 -1.60 -19.76 28.61
N LEU A 18 -2.27 -19.20 29.62
CA LEU A 18 -3.15 -18.04 29.43
C LEU A 18 -2.38 -16.78 29.01
N LEU A 19 -1.21 -16.53 29.59
CA LEU A 19 -0.35 -15.40 29.22
C LEU A 19 0.13 -15.50 27.77
N VAL A 20 0.57 -16.69 27.36
CA VAL A 20 1.00 -16.96 25.99
C VAL A 20 -0.18 -16.74 25.03
N LYS A 21 -1.34 -17.32 25.33
CA LYS A 21 -2.55 -17.16 24.51
C LYS A 21 -2.97 -15.69 24.35
N GLN A 22 -2.89 -14.90 25.42
CA GLN A 22 -3.22 -13.47 25.38
C GLN A 22 -2.23 -12.67 24.52
N ARG A 23 -0.92 -12.92 24.65
CA ARG A 23 0.09 -12.27 23.78
C ARG A 23 -0.17 -12.57 22.31
N PHE A 24 -0.32 -13.86 21.96
CA PHE A 24 -0.62 -14.23 20.57
C PHE A 24 -1.89 -13.55 20.06
N ALA A 25 -2.98 -13.55 20.84
CA ALA A 25 -4.22 -12.90 20.42
C ALA A 25 -4.08 -11.39 20.19
N LYS A 26 -3.27 -10.71 21.02
CA LYS A 26 -2.97 -9.28 20.86
C LYS A 26 -2.16 -9.03 19.59
N ASP A 27 -1.08 -9.78 19.38
CA ASP A 27 -0.21 -9.64 18.21
C ASP A 27 -0.99 -9.89 16.91
N PHE A 28 -1.85 -10.91 16.88
CA PHE A 28 -2.75 -11.16 15.74
C PHE A 28 -3.72 -10.00 15.49
N LYS A 29 -4.29 -9.42 16.54
CA LYS A 29 -5.25 -8.30 16.40
C LYS A 29 -4.55 -7.04 15.89
N ASP A 30 -3.35 -6.76 16.38
CA ASP A 30 -2.57 -5.59 15.99
C ASP A 30 -2.08 -5.73 14.54
N GLN A 31 -1.56 -6.90 14.14
CA GLN A 31 -1.22 -7.18 12.74
C GLN A 31 -2.44 -7.09 11.81
N LYS A 32 -3.60 -7.58 12.26
CA LYS A 32 -4.85 -7.44 11.51
C LYS A 32 -5.18 -5.97 11.27
N HIS A 33 -5.15 -5.13 12.31
CA HIS A 33 -5.43 -3.69 12.17
C HIS A 33 -4.44 -2.98 11.24
N LYS A 34 -3.15 -3.33 11.32
CA LYS A 34 -2.11 -2.83 10.40
C LYS A 34 -2.48 -3.14 8.93
N ARG A 35 -2.77 -4.41 8.61
CA ARG A 35 -3.16 -4.84 7.25
C ARG A 35 -4.44 -4.19 6.74
N TYR A 36 -5.46 -4.00 7.59
CA TYR A 36 -6.69 -3.32 7.17
C TYR A 36 -6.46 -1.85 6.81
N ARG A 37 -5.54 -1.18 7.50
CA ARG A 37 -5.21 0.22 7.21
C ARG A 37 -4.45 0.36 5.90
N GLU A 38 -3.44 -0.48 5.71
CA GLU A 38 -2.69 -0.58 4.45
C GLU A 38 -3.64 -0.83 3.28
N LYS A 39 -4.46 -1.89 3.38
CA LYS A 39 -5.42 -2.24 2.34
C LYS A 39 -6.39 -1.11 2.02
N ARG A 40 -6.90 -0.39 3.02
CA ARG A 40 -7.80 0.74 2.78
C ARG A 40 -7.16 1.84 1.94
N VAL A 41 -5.89 2.13 2.17
CA VAL A 41 -5.19 3.17 1.41
C VAL A 41 -4.85 2.69 0.01
N ILE A 42 -4.42 1.43 -0.14
CA ILE A 42 -4.22 0.80 -1.46
C ILE A 42 -5.53 0.81 -2.27
N ASP A 43 -6.63 0.33 -1.69
CA ASP A 43 -7.96 0.32 -2.32
C ASP A 43 -8.41 1.74 -2.71
N PHE A 44 -8.09 2.75 -1.89
CA PHE A 44 -8.38 4.14 -2.21
C PHE A 44 -7.55 4.64 -3.40
N ILE A 45 -6.25 4.37 -3.43
CA ILE A 45 -5.38 4.75 -4.55
C ILE A 45 -5.85 4.07 -5.84
N HIS A 46 -6.12 2.77 -5.81
CA HIS A 46 -6.56 2.00 -7.00
C HIS A 46 -7.93 2.43 -7.52
N SER A 47 -8.83 2.84 -6.62
CA SER A 47 -10.15 3.35 -7.05
C SER A 47 -10.10 4.78 -7.58
N ALA A 48 -9.24 5.63 -7.02
CA ALA A 48 -9.13 7.03 -7.41
C ALA A 48 -8.24 7.24 -8.65
N TYR A 49 -7.17 6.47 -8.77
CA TYR A 49 -6.12 6.64 -9.76
C TYR A 49 -6.05 5.42 -10.66
N LYS A 50 -6.84 5.42 -11.73
CA LYS A 50 -6.79 4.39 -12.76
C LYS A 50 -6.20 4.94 -14.05
N ILE A 51 -5.48 4.10 -14.79
CA ILE A 51 -4.88 4.48 -16.08
C ILE A 51 -5.94 5.01 -17.06
N GLU A 52 -7.11 4.38 -17.10
CA GLU A 52 -8.24 4.78 -17.95
C GLU A 52 -8.76 6.20 -17.70
N ASN A 53 -8.55 6.74 -16.49
CA ASN A 53 -9.09 8.03 -16.06
C ASN A 53 -8.07 9.19 -16.16
N ILE A 54 -6.87 8.93 -16.68
CA ILE A 54 -5.87 9.98 -16.90
C ILE A 54 -6.35 10.82 -18.09
N GLU A 55 -6.58 12.10 -17.85
CA GLU A 55 -7.04 13.05 -18.88
C GLU A 55 -5.86 13.64 -19.66
N ALA A 56 -4.72 13.82 -18.99
CA ALA A 56 -3.52 14.36 -19.59
C ALA A 56 -2.27 14.01 -18.78
N ILE A 57 -1.12 14.05 -19.44
CA ILE A 57 0.19 13.90 -18.82
C ILE A 57 1.02 15.13 -19.13
N HIS A 58 1.63 15.72 -18.11
CA HIS A 58 2.60 16.79 -18.27
C HIS A 58 3.95 16.34 -17.72
N ARG A 59 4.99 16.49 -18.54
CA ARG A 59 6.35 16.12 -18.16
C ARG A 59 7.12 17.32 -17.68
N LYS A 60 7.64 17.20 -16.47
CA LYS A 60 8.65 18.09 -15.91
C LYS A 60 10.00 17.37 -15.90
N ASN A 61 11.05 18.08 -15.50
CA ASN A 61 12.43 17.59 -15.65
C ASN A 61 12.68 16.25 -14.93
N ASP A 62 12.18 16.11 -13.71
CA ASP A 62 12.44 14.99 -12.80
C ASP A 62 11.18 14.19 -12.43
N HIS A 63 9.99 14.69 -12.77
CA HIS A 63 8.70 14.08 -12.45
C HIS A 63 7.66 14.25 -13.56
N LEU A 64 6.60 13.47 -13.46
CA LEU A 64 5.43 13.48 -14.33
C LEU A 64 4.21 13.89 -13.53
N GLU A 65 3.41 14.79 -14.10
CA GLU A 65 2.10 15.13 -13.58
C GLU A 65 1.04 14.33 -14.34
N LEU A 66 0.44 13.36 -13.66
CA LEU A 66 -0.73 12.63 -14.15
C LEU A 66 -1.98 13.43 -13.77
N ILE A 67 -2.64 14.03 -14.76
CA ILE A 67 -3.79 14.89 -14.56
C ILE A 67 -5.06 14.04 -14.64
N TYR A 68 -5.83 14.03 -13.55
CA TYR A 68 -7.15 13.44 -13.47
C TYR A 68 -8.20 14.54 -13.29
N HIS A 69 -9.45 14.22 -13.59
CA HIS A 69 -10.58 15.15 -13.53
C HIS A 69 -10.66 16.04 -12.27
N ARG A 70 -10.30 15.50 -11.10
CA ARG A 70 -10.41 16.21 -9.80
C ARG A 70 -9.09 16.47 -9.10
N LYS A 71 -7.99 15.86 -9.56
CA LYS A 71 -6.69 15.89 -8.88
C LYS A 71 -5.55 15.70 -9.87
N THR A 72 -4.44 16.34 -9.61
CA THR A 72 -3.17 16.04 -10.27
C THR A 72 -2.31 15.21 -9.33
N LEU A 73 -1.69 14.17 -9.87
CA LEU A 73 -0.77 13.32 -9.15
C LEU A 73 0.64 13.57 -9.68
N ASP A 74 1.55 13.92 -8.77
CA ASP A 74 2.97 14.08 -9.06
C ASP A 74 3.66 12.74 -8.79
N VAL A 75 4.25 12.15 -9.83
CA VAL A 75 4.93 10.85 -9.76
C VAL A 75 6.31 10.93 -10.39
N LYS A 76 7.23 10.12 -9.89
CA LYS A 76 8.55 10.01 -10.51
C LYS A 76 8.46 9.34 -11.88
N ASN A 77 9.42 9.65 -12.75
CA ASN A 77 9.50 9.01 -14.06
C ASN A 77 9.59 7.48 -13.96
N GLU A 78 10.26 6.95 -12.92
CA GLU A 78 10.42 5.50 -12.73
C GLU A 78 9.12 4.80 -12.31
N GLN A 79 8.13 5.55 -11.82
CA GLN A 79 6.83 4.99 -11.43
C GLN A 79 5.93 4.74 -12.64
N VAL A 80 6.23 5.28 -13.82
CA VAL A 80 5.49 5.01 -15.05
C VAL A 80 6.23 3.96 -15.87
N ILE A 81 5.62 2.79 -16.02
CA ILE A 81 6.23 1.63 -16.69
C ILE A 81 5.47 1.38 -18.00
N PHE A 82 6.22 1.25 -19.09
CA PHE A 82 5.63 0.98 -20.39
C PHE A 82 5.37 -0.51 -20.58
N VAL A 83 4.14 -0.85 -20.95
CA VAL A 83 3.70 -2.20 -21.32
C VAL A 83 3.40 -2.28 -22.82
N ASP A 84 3.39 -3.50 -23.34
CA ASP A 84 3.23 -3.75 -24.78
C ASP A 84 1.75 -3.71 -25.20
N GLU A 85 0.86 -4.24 -24.37
CA GLU A 85 -0.56 -4.40 -24.69
C GLU A 85 -1.48 -3.59 -23.76
N ALA A 86 -2.60 -3.11 -24.29
CA ALA A 86 -3.58 -2.33 -23.53
C ALA A 86 -4.25 -3.12 -22.38
N ASN A 87 -4.28 -4.44 -22.45
CA ASN A 87 -4.80 -5.32 -21.40
C ASN A 87 -3.85 -5.47 -20.20
N GLN A 88 -2.61 -5.01 -20.32
CA GLN A 88 -1.60 -4.98 -19.26
C GLN A 88 -1.53 -3.62 -18.54
N GLU A 89 -2.35 -2.65 -18.97
CA GLU A 89 -2.42 -1.35 -18.30
C GLU A 89 -3.09 -1.50 -16.94
N ASP A 90 -2.38 -1.12 -15.88
CA ASP A 90 -2.89 -1.21 -14.52
C ASP A 90 -2.14 -0.27 -13.56
N VAL A 91 -2.65 -0.14 -12.35
CA VAL A 91 -1.98 0.54 -11.24
C VAL A 91 -1.69 -0.48 -10.16
N GLU A 92 -0.41 -0.82 -9.99
CA GLU A 92 0.01 -1.77 -8.96
C GLU A 92 0.70 -1.05 -7.82
N THR A 93 0.53 -1.57 -6.60
CA THR A 93 1.17 -1.00 -5.41
C THR A 93 1.97 -2.07 -4.70
N ASN A 94 3.29 -1.88 -4.69
CA ASN A 94 4.24 -2.81 -4.08
C ASN A 94 4.69 -2.25 -2.72
N PHE A 95 3.75 -2.19 -1.77
CA PHE A 95 4.01 -1.71 -0.42
C PHE A 95 3.74 -2.80 0.62
N THR A 96 4.49 -2.77 1.72
CA THR A 96 4.21 -3.60 2.89
C THR A 96 4.51 -2.78 4.13
N LEU A 97 3.50 -2.65 5.00
CA LEU A 97 3.62 -1.83 6.19
C LEU A 97 4.64 -2.41 7.19
N LYS A 98 5.69 -1.64 7.50
CA LYS A 98 6.67 -1.98 8.54
C LYS A 98 6.23 -1.46 9.91
N GLU A 99 6.86 -1.95 10.98
CA GLU A 99 6.51 -1.52 12.35
C GLU A 99 6.91 -0.07 12.65
N GLU A 100 7.96 0.39 11.98
CA GLU A 100 8.55 1.74 12.08
C GLU A 100 7.80 2.79 11.25
N ASP A 101 6.84 2.38 10.43
CA ASP A 101 6.09 3.31 9.59
C ASP A 101 5.06 4.10 10.40
N GLU A 102 5.26 5.42 10.44
CA GLU A 102 4.31 6.34 11.02
C GLU A 102 2.97 6.34 10.27
N ARG A 103 1.90 6.60 11.03
CA ARG A 103 0.54 6.56 10.50
C ARG A 103 0.25 7.71 9.52
N GLU A 104 0.89 8.85 9.72
CA GLU A 104 0.57 10.10 9.03
C GLU A 104 1.07 10.08 7.60
N ASP A 105 2.21 9.41 7.35
CA ASP A 105 2.84 9.34 6.02
C ASP A 105 2.44 8.11 5.21
N LEU A 106 1.45 7.33 5.69
CA LEU A 106 1.10 6.05 5.07
C LEU A 106 0.63 6.23 3.61
N PHE A 107 -0.09 7.32 3.33
CA PHE A 107 -0.55 7.61 1.97
C PHE A 107 0.63 7.89 1.04
N ASP A 108 1.52 8.80 1.42
CA ASP A 108 2.66 9.21 0.60
C ASP A 108 3.61 8.04 0.37
N LYS A 109 3.91 7.24 1.41
CA LYS A 109 4.73 6.04 1.28
C LYS A 109 4.13 4.99 0.36
N ILE A 110 2.82 4.74 0.47
CA ILE A 110 2.15 3.79 -0.40
C ILE A 110 2.19 4.29 -1.85
N LEU A 111 1.91 5.59 -2.04
CA LEU A 111 1.91 6.22 -3.35
C LEU A 111 3.30 6.22 -4.01
N GLU A 112 4.37 6.45 -3.26
CA GLU A 112 5.77 6.34 -3.74
C GLU A 112 6.12 4.91 -4.21
N ASN A 113 5.39 3.91 -3.73
CA ASN A 113 5.54 2.50 -4.10
C ASN A 113 4.40 2.03 -5.02
N THR A 114 3.62 2.96 -5.59
CA THR A 114 2.63 2.70 -6.62
C THR A 114 3.23 2.96 -8.01
N TYR A 115 3.00 2.03 -8.92
CA TYR A 115 3.48 2.04 -10.29
C TYR A 115 2.30 2.05 -11.27
N PHE A 116 2.45 2.84 -12.33
CA PHE A 116 1.45 3.09 -13.36
C PHE A 116 1.92 2.43 -14.65
N TYR A 117 1.36 1.27 -14.94
CA TYR A 117 1.65 0.52 -16.14
C TYR A 117 0.74 1.02 -17.26
N MET A 118 1.33 1.55 -18.33
CA MET A 118 0.56 2.05 -19.46
C MET A 118 1.26 1.80 -20.78
N THR A 119 0.50 1.70 -21.86
CA THR A 119 1.09 1.60 -23.19
C THR A 119 1.79 2.92 -23.55
N LYS A 120 2.88 2.82 -24.30
CA LYS A 120 3.57 4.01 -24.82
C LYS A 120 2.64 4.84 -25.72
N GLU A 121 1.79 4.19 -26.49
CA GLU A 121 0.79 4.85 -27.33
C GLU A 121 -0.15 5.74 -26.50
N ARG A 122 -0.75 5.21 -25.42
CA ARG A 122 -1.60 6.01 -24.53
C ARG A 122 -0.83 7.17 -23.93
N PHE A 123 0.38 6.92 -23.44
CA PHE A 123 1.22 7.96 -22.86
C PHE A 123 1.44 9.11 -23.85
N ASP A 124 1.88 8.81 -25.07
CA ASP A 124 2.17 9.79 -26.11
C ASP A 124 0.89 10.55 -26.55
N GLN A 125 -0.27 9.90 -26.54
CA GLN A 125 -1.57 10.53 -26.83
C GLN A 125 -2.03 11.52 -25.74
N LEU A 126 -1.83 11.16 -24.46
CA LEU A 126 -2.23 11.98 -23.32
C LEU A 126 -1.20 13.07 -22.99
N MET A 127 0.03 12.94 -23.50
CA MET A 127 1.09 13.90 -23.30
C MET A 127 0.73 15.25 -23.90
N ILE A 128 0.52 16.26 -23.04
CA ILE A 128 0.40 17.63 -23.50
C ILE A 128 1.79 18.05 -23.96
N GLN A 129 1.98 18.13 -25.27
CA GLN A 129 3.12 18.84 -25.81
C GLN A 129 3.02 20.28 -25.32
N SER A 130 3.92 20.66 -24.41
CA SER A 130 4.20 22.06 -24.12
C SER A 130 4.34 22.75 -25.48
N LYS A 131 3.43 23.68 -25.79
CA LYS A 131 3.60 24.60 -26.91
C LYS A 131 4.95 25.28 -26.70
N ALA A 132 5.95 24.85 -27.47
CA ALA A 132 7.14 25.64 -27.75
C ALA A 132 6.83 26.56 -28.93
#